data_AF-A0A0Q9CUQ0-F1
#
_entry.id   AF-A0A0Q9CUQ0-F1
#
_cell.length_a   1.000
_cell.length_b   1.000
_cell.length_c   1.000
_cell.angle_alpha   90.00
_cell.angle_beta   90.00
_cell.angle_gamma   90.00
#
_symmetry.space_group_name_H-M   'P 1'
#
loop_
_entity.id
_entity.type
_entity.pdbx_description
1 polymer ?
#
loop_
_entity_poly.entity_id
_entity_poly.type
_entity_poly.pdbx_seq_one_letter_code
_entity_poly.pdbx_strand_id
1 'polypeptide(L)'
;MASVFMAFFCLENSVRELITERLLARVGTDWWGTSVPNKIKLAVEKLKDKESDARYHTPRSAALIGYTMFGNLGQIIIANWENFSDLFPDQAWVTSRFNDLEMSRNIIMHTGVLPQLEVDRIESIVRDWIRQVG
;
A
#
# COMPACT_ATOMS: atom_id res chain seq x y z
N MET A 1 2.34 20.74 -0.13
CA MET A 1 1.78 19.85 -1.17
C MET A 1 2.82 18.87 -1.70
N ALA A 2 3.91 19.31 -2.35
CA ALA A 2 4.94 18.41 -2.88
C ALA A 2 5.52 17.43 -1.83
N SER A 3 5.75 17.90 -0.60
CA SER A 3 6.22 17.07 0.53
C SER A 3 5.26 15.92 0.86
N VAL A 4 3.96 16.17 0.85
CA VAL A 4 2.94 15.15 1.18
C VAL A 4 2.81 14.11 0.05
N PHE A 5 2.88 14.54 -1.21
CA PHE A 5 2.94 13.61 -2.34
C PHE A 5 4.16 12.69 -2.27
N MET A 6 5.33 13.26 -1.96
CA MET A 6 6.55 12.46 -1.76
C MET A 6 6.40 11.50 -0.59
N ALA A 7 5.82 11.94 0.53
CA ALA A 7 5.56 11.08 1.68
C ALA A 7 4.67 9.89 1.32
N PHE A 8 3.57 10.11 0.58
CA PHE A 8 2.71 9.02 0.11
C PHE A 8 3.42 8.10 -0.87
N PHE A 9 4.18 8.64 -1.83
CA PHE A 9 4.93 7.82 -2.77
C PHE A 9 5.94 6.92 -2.06
N CYS A 10 6.72 7.48 -1.12
CA CYS A 10 7.68 6.72 -0.33
C CYS A 10 6.99 5.69 0.56
N LEU A 11 5.93 6.07 1.27
CA LEU A 11 5.18 5.16 2.13
C LEU A 11 4.60 4.00 1.33
N GLU A 12 3.89 4.29 0.24
CA GLU A 12 3.23 3.27 -0.59
C GLU A 12 4.25 2.24 -1.12
N ASN A 13 5.44 2.69 -1.56
CA ASN A 13 6.49 1.78 -2.00
C ASN A 13 7.14 1.01 -0.84
N SER A 14 7.40 1.66 0.30
CA SER A 14 7.95 0.97 1.48
C SER A 14 7.03 -0.14 1.98
N VAL A 15 5.70 0.06 1.93
CA VAL A 15 4.72 -0.94 2.31
C VAL A 15 4.73 -2.09 1.29
N ARG A 16 4.84 -1.81 -0.01
CA ARG A 16 4.94 -2.84 -1.05
C ARG A 16 6.20 -3.70 -0.85
N GLU A 17 7.33 -3.06 -0.56
CA GLU A 17 8.59 -3.74 -0.28
C GLU A 17 8.45 -4.65 0.95
N LEU A 18 7.94 -4.12 2.06
CA LEU A 18 7.68 -4.90 3.27
C LEU A 18 6.81 -6.13 2.99
N ILE A 19 5.69 -5.97 2.29
CA ILE A 19 4.79 -7.08 1.95
C ILE A 19 5.52 -8.11 1.09
N THR A 20 6.26 -7.66 0.08
CA THR A 20 6.97 -8.53 -0.86
C THR A 20 8.03 -9.34 -0.13
N GLU A 21 8.90 -8.70 0.64
CA GLU A 21 9.97 -9.35 1.39
C GLU A 21 9.40 -10.34 2.40
N ARG A 22 8.36 -9.91 3.14
CA ARG A 22 7.80 -10.73 4.22
C ARG A 22 7.12 -11.99 3.71
N LEU A 23 6.29 -11.85 2.68
CA LEU A 23 5.56 -12.97 2.10
C LEU A 23 6.48 -13.88 1.27
N LEU A 24 7.47 -13.31 0.57
CA LEU A 24 8.50 -14.11 -0.10
C LEU A 24 9.28 -14.97 0.91
N ALA A 25 9.65 -14.41 2.06
CA ALA A 25 10.41 -15.14 3.08
C ALA A 25 9.60 -16.21 3.81
N ARG A 26 8.32 -15.96 4.11
CA ARG A 26 7.48 -16.88 4.91
C ARG A 26 6.66 -17.88 4.08
N VAL A 27 6.23 -17.48 2.89
CA VAL A 27 5.34 -18.28 2.02
C VAL A 27 6.08 -18.84 0.81
N GLY A 28 7.11 -18.14 0.32
CA GLY A 28 7.90 -18.54 -0.84
C GLY A 28 7.47 -17.82 -2.12
N THR A 29 7.97 -18.27 -3.28
CA THR A 29 7.85 -17.55 -4.55
C THR A 29 6.42 -17.41 -5.07
N ASP A 30 5.52 -18.32 -4.71
CA ASP A 30 4.10 -18.28 -5.11
C ASP A 30 3.20 -17.55 -4.10
N TRP A 31 3.80 -16.68 -3.27
CA TRP A 31 3.04 -15.91 -2.29
C TRP A 31 1.95 -15.05 -2.95
N TRP A 32 2.17 -14.54 -4.16
CA TRP A 32 1.15 -13.76 -4.86
C TRP A 32 -0.11 -14.59 -5.12
N GLY A 33 0.05 -15.81 -5.62
CA GLY A 33 -1.06 -16.71 -5.94
C GLY A 33 -1.81 -17.19 -4.70
N THR A 34 -1.08 -17.47 -3.61
CA THR A 34 -1.61 -18.14 -2.42
C THR A 34 -2.09 -17.20 -1.33
N SER A 35 -1.36 -16.11 -1.06
CA SER A 35 -1.58 -15.21 0.08
C SER A 35 -2.43 -13.99 -0.26
N VAL A 36 -2.43 -13.52 -1.51
CA VAL A 36 -3.16 -12.30 -1.88
C VAL A 36 -4.64 -12.61 -2.11
N PRO A 37 -5.58 -11.87 -1.49
CA PRO A 37 -7.02 -12.07 -1.69
C PRO A 37 -7.43 -12.03 -3.18
N ASN A 38 -8.29 -12.96 -3.59
CA ASN A 38 -8.74 -13.08 -5.00
C ASN A 38 -9.32 -11.78 -5.57
N LYS A 39 -10.06 -11.01 -4.75
CA LYS A 39 -10.61 -9.72 -5.17
C LYS A 39 -9.52 -8.72 -5.60
N ILE A 40 -8.37 -8.73 -4.91
CA ILE A 40 -7.25 -7.84 -5.20
C ILE A 40 -6.52 -8.33 -6.46
N LYS A 41 -6.28 -9.65 -6.58
CA LYS A 41 -5.66 -10.24 -7.77
C LYS A 41 -6.43 -9.92 -9.05
N LEU A 42 -7.75 -10.11 -9.05
CA LEU A 42 -8.60 -9.80 -10.19
C LEU A 42 -8.60 -8.30 -10.55
N ALA A 43 -8.56 -7.42 -9.55
CA ALA A 43 -8.47 -5.98 -9.78
C ALA A 43 -7.13 -5.58 -10.41
N VAL A 44 -6.04 -6.19 -9.94
CA VAL A 44 -4.68 -6.01 -10.48
C VAL A 44 -4.58 -6.51 -11.92
N GLU A 45 -5.06 -7.72 -12.20
CA GLU A 45 -5.07 -8.29 -13.55
C GLU A 45 -5.84 -7.40 -14.53
N LYS A 46 -7.07 -7.00 -14.15
CA LYS A 46 -7.89 -6.09 -14.96
C LYS A 46 -7.19 -4.76 -15.26
N LEU A 47 -6.47 -4.20 -14.27
CA LEU A 47 -5.74 -2.94 -14.46
C LEU A 47 -4.52 -3.15 -15.37
N LYS A 48 -3.77 -4.22 -15.17
CA LYS A 48 -2.60 -4.56 -15.97
C LYS A 48 -2.96 -4.80 -17.44
N ASP A 49 -4.02 -5.56 -17.69
CA ASP A 49 -4.49 -5.84 -19.06
C ASP A 49 -4.90 -4.54 -19.76
N LYS A 50 -5.67 -3.69 -19.07
CA LYS A 50 -6.06 -2.37 -19.59
C LYS A 50 -4.87 -1.48 -19.93
N GLU A 51 -3.80 -1.50 -19.11
CA GLU A 51 -2.59 -0.74 -19.38
C GLU A 51 -1.73 -1.35 -20.49
N SER A 52 -1.77 -2.67 -20.68
CA SER A 52 -0.97 -3.38 -21.69
C SER A 52 -1.35 -3.01 -23.13
N ASP A 53 -2.60 -2.63 -23.35
CA ASP A 53 -3.09 -2.14 -24.65
C ASP A 53 -2.55 -0.74 -25.00
N ALA A 54 -2.14 0.03 -23.98
CA ALA A 54 -1.70 1.43 -24.12
C ALA A 54 -0.20 1.53 -24.46
N ARG A 55 0.17 1.20 -25.71
CA ARG A 55 1.57 1.18 -26.20
C ARG A 55 2.36 2.49 -26.06
N TYR A 56 1.70 3.62 -25.83
CA TYR A 56 2.33 4.93 -25.64
C TYR A 56 2.64 5.26 -24.17
N HIS A 57 2.25 4.38 -23.23
CA HIS A 57 2.51 4.53 -21.81
C HIS A 57 3.53 3.53 -21.31
N THR A 58 4.35 3.97 -20.36
CA THR A 58 5.25 3.07 -19.62
C THR A 58 4.41 2.21 -18.67
N PRO A 59 4.67 0.90 -18.60
CA PRO A 59 4.07 0.05 -17.57
C PRO A 59 4.36 0.58 -16.17
N ARG A 60 3.35 0.62 -15.31
CA ARG A 60 3.47 1.18 -13.96
C ARG A 60 4.49 0.44 -13.09
N SER A 61 4.61 -0.87 -13.25
CA SER A 61 5.56 -1.71 -12.52
C SER A 61 5.81 -3.02 -13.25
N ALA A 62 6.98 -3.62 -13.01
CA ALA A 62 7.28 -4.97 -13.45
C ALA A 62 6.60 -6.03 -12.56
N ALA A 63 6.39 -5.73 -11.28
CA ALA A 63 5.81 -6.66 -10.31
C ALA A 63 4.30 -6.41 -10.13
N LEU A 64 3.53 -7.48 -9.91
CA LEU A 64 2.07 -7.41 -9.74
C LEU A 64 1.67 -6.54 -8.54
N ILE A 65 2.46 -6.53 -7.47
CA ILE A 65 2.22 -5.65 -6.31
C ILE A 65 2.28 -4.16 -6.66
N GLY A 66 2.96 -3.76 -7.73
CA GLY A 66 2.96 -2.38 -8.20
C GLY A 66 1.63 -1.91 -8.79
N TYR A 67 0.72 -2.84 -9.09
CA TYR A 67 -0.62 -2.54 -9.59
C TYR A 67 -1.67 -2.46 -8.47
N THR A 68 -1.31 -2.75 -7.21
CA THR A 68 -2.24 -2.61 -6.09
C THR A 68 -2.47 -1.14 -5.75
N MET A 69 -3.69 -0.80 -5.36
CA MET A 69 -4.00 0.52 -4.81
C MET A 69 -3.60 0.62 -3.34
N PHE A 70 -3.51 1.83 -2.81
CA PHE A 70 -3.12 2.08 -1.42
C PHE A 70 -3.94 1.26 -0.41
N GLY A 71 -5.28 1.30 -0.49
CA GLY A 71 -6.16 0.54 0.40
C GLY A 71 -6.00 -0.99 0.28
N ASN A 72 -5.50 -1.51 -0.85
CA ASN A 72 -5.24 -2.95 -0.99
C ASN A 72 -4.08 -3.41 -0.11
N LEU A 73 -3.10 -2.54 0.18
CA LEU A 73 -1.91 -2.93 0.92
C LEU A 73 -2.24 -3.31 2.36
N GLY A 74 -3.05 -2.49 3.05
CA GLY A 74 -3.56 -2.81 4.38
C GLY A 74 -4.39 -4.10 4.38
N GLN A 75 -5.22 -4.31 3.36
CA GLN A 75 -6.02 -5.54 3.21
C GLN A 75 -5.14 -6.79 3.05
N ILE A 76 -4.03 -6.70 2.30
CA ILE A 76 -3.09 -7.82 2.14
C ILE A 76 -2.43 -8.17 3.48
N ILE A 77 -1.99 -7.17 4.25
CA ILE A 77 -1.39 -7.36 5.58
C ILE A 77 -2.39 -8.07 6.52
N ILE A 78 -3.62 -7.56 6.60
CA ILE A 78 -4.67 -8.09 7.48
C ILE A 78 -5.06 -9.52 7.08
N ALA A 79 -5.21 -9.79 5.77
CA ALA A 79 -5.55 -11.13 5.28
C ALA A 79 -4.46 -12.18 5.58
N ASN A 80 -3.22 -11.74 5.80
CA ASN A 80 -2.06 -12.58 6.08
C ASN A 80 -1.54 -12.36 7.50
N TRP A 81 -2.41 -12.06 8.46
CA TRP A 81 -2.03 -11.58 9.78
C TRP A 81 -0.96 -12.42 10.48
N GLU A 82 -1.01 -13.75 10.40
CA GLU A 82 0.00 -14.64 11.00
C GLU A 82 1.43 -14.38 10.50
N ASN A 83 1.58 -13.86 9.28
CA ASN A 83 2.88 -13.50 8.70
C ASN A 83 3.41 -12.13 9.17
N PHE A 84 2.53 -11.30 9.74
CA PHE A 84 2.80 -9.90 10.10
C PHE A 84 2.56 -9.58 11.57
N SER A 85 2.01 -10.50 12.36
CA SER A 85 1.59 -10.28 13.74
C SER A 85 2.73 -9.97 14.70
N ASP A 86 3.97 -10.31 14.35
CA ASP A 86 5.17 -9.94 15.10
C ASP A 86 5.72 -8.55 14.72
N LEU A 87 5.21 -7.94 13.65
CA LEU A 87 5.62 -6.61 13.20
C LEU A 87 4.66 -5.50 13.64
N PHE A 88 3.40 -5.81 13.95
CA PHE A 88 2.39 -4.80 14.27
C PHE A 88 1.71 -5.09 15.60
N PRO A 89 1.25 -4.06 16.34
CA PRO A 89 0.56 -4.26 17.62
C PRO A 89 -0.71 -5.11 17.49
N ASP A 90 -1.59 -4.75 16.55
CA ASP A 90 -2.82 -5.47 16.23
C ASP A 90 -3.35 -5.07 14.83
N GLN A 91 -4.40 -5.77 14.35
CA GLN A 91 -5.01 -5.48 13.05
C GLN A 91 -5.74 -4.12 13.01
N ALA A 92 -6.26 -3.64 14.14
CA ALA A 92 -6.95 -2.35 14.24
C ALA A 92 -5.96 -1.18 14.09
N TRP A 93 -4.73 -1.33 14.56
CA TRP A 93 -3.64 -0.37 14.39
C TRP A 93 -3.31 -0.17 12.91
N VAL A 94 -3.23 -1.27 12.14
CA VAL A 94 -3.00 -1.24 10.69
C VAL A 94 -4.22 -0.62 9.99
N THR A 95 -5.42 -1.13 10.29
CA THR A 95 -6.67 -0.68 9.65
C THR A 95 -6.90 0.81 9.82
N SER A 96 -6.77 1.34 11.04
CA SER A 96 -6.99 2.77 11.33
C SER A 96 -6.05 3.67 10.53
N ARG A 97 -4.76 3.32 10.45
CA ARG A 97 -3.75 4.10 9.72
C ARG A 97 -3.98 4.07 8.22
N PHE A 98 -4.25 2.91 7.63
CA PHE A 98 -4.53 2.83 6.20
C PHE A 98 -5.81 3.57 5.83
N ASN A 99 -6.85 3.52 6.66
CA ASN A 99 -8.09 4.27 6.42
C ASN A 99 -7.87 5.80 6.45
N ASP A 100 -7.18 6.31 7.48
CA ASP A 100 -6.89 7.75 7.61
C ASP A 100 -6.03 8.26 6.45
N LEU A 101 -5.01 7.49 6.08
CA LEU A 101 -4.11 7.80 4.98
C LEU A 101 -4.81 7.72 3.62
N GLU A 102 -5.67 6.72 3.39
CA GLU A 102 -6.40 6.57 2.13
C GLU A 102 -7.35 7.75 1.89
N MET A 103 -8.07 8.20 2.92
CA MET A 103 -8.94 9.36 2.84
C MET A 103 -8.16 10.62 2.45
N SER A 104 -7.03 10.86 3.11
CA SER A 104 -6.16 12.00 2.84
C SER A 104 -5.53 11.93 1.45
N ARG A 105 -5.04 10.75 1.04
CA ARG A 105 -4.46 10.47 -0.27
C ARG A 105 -5.45 10.79 -1.38
N ASN A 106 -6.70 10.36 -1.24
CA ASN A 106 -7.71 10.58 -2.27
C ASN A 106 -7.99 12.07 -2.48
N ILE A 107 -8.03 12.88 -1.42
CA ILE A 107 -8.24 14.32 -1.51
C ILE A 107 -7.07 14.99 -2.27
N ILE A 108 -5.83 14.73 -1.84
CA ILE A 108 -4.65 15.40 -2.41
C ILE A 108 -4.35 14.95 -3.85
N MET A 109 -4.64 13.70 -4.21
CA MET A 109 -4.35 13.16 -5.55
C MET A 109 -5.34 13.62 -6.64
N HIS A 110 -6.48 14.20 -6.28
CA HIS A 110 -7.49 14.62 -7.25
C HIS A 110 -7.53 16.14 -7.44
N THR A 111 -7.90 16.89 -6.42
CA THR A 111 -8.07 18.35 -6.54
C THR A 111 -7.98 19.13 -5.23
N GLY A 112 -7.80 18.43 -4.10
CA GLY A 112 -7.94 19.03 -2.78
C GLY A 112 -6.63 19.48 -2.15
N VAL A 113 -6.76 20.43 -1.21
CA VAL A 113 -5.68 20.83 -0.31
C VAL A 113 -6.05 20.38 1.09
N LEU A 114 -5.11 19.74 1.77
CA LEU A 114 -5.31 19.30 3.15
C LEU A 114 -5.01 20.46 4.11
N PRO A 115 -5.85 20.68 5.14
CA PRO A 115 -5.51 21.62 6.21
C PRO A 115 -4.28 21.13 6.99
N GLN A 116 -3.56 22.05 7.61
CA GLN A 116 -2.29 21.73 8.31
C GLN A 116 -2.46 20.61 9.35
N LEU A 117 -3.58 20.58 10.08
CA LEU A 117 -3.89 19.53 11.04
C LEU A 117 -3.90 18.11 10.44
N GLU A 118 -4.38 17.95 9.21
CA GLU A 118 -4.39 16.66 8.53
C GLU A 118 -3.00 16.30 8.02
N VAL A 119 -2.23 17.29 7.54
CA VAL A 119 -0.83 17.10 7.18
C VAL A 119 -0.01 16.61 8.37
N ASP A 120 -0.16 17.24 9.53
CA ASP A 120 0.53 16.87 10.77
C ASP A 120 0.16 15.43 11.20
N ARG A 121 -1.11 15.04 11.03
CA ARG A 121 -1.56 13.67 11.29
C ARG A 121 -0.90 12.65 10.36
N ILE A 122 -0.83 12.94 9.06
CA ILE A 122 -0.15 12.08 8.08
C ILE A 122 1.32 11.92 8.46
N GLU A 123 2.01 13.01 8.81
CA GLU A 123 3.39 12.94 9.26
C GLU A 123 3.55 12.09 10.52
N SER A 124 2.64 12.21 11.49
CA SER A 124 2.65 11.39 12.69
C SER A 124 2.48 9.90 12.35
N ILE A 125 1.53 9.56 11.49
CA ILE A 125 1.30 8.17 11.07
C ILE A 125 2.51 7.60 10.32
N VAL A 126 3.13 8.40 9.43
CA VAL A 126 4.35 7.98 8.71
C VAL A 126 5.51 7.75 9.68
N ARG A 127 5.70 8.62 10.68
CA ARG A 127 6.74 8.45 11.70
C ARG A 127 6.50 7.20 12.55
N ASP A 128 5.26 6.95 12.94
CA ASP A 128 4.88 5.73 13.66
C ASP A 128 5.17 4.48 12.84
N TRP A 129 4.80 4.50 11.55
CA TRP A 129 5.07 3.40 10.62
C TRP A 129 6.57 3.11 10.52
N ILE A 130 7.39 4.13 10.28
CA ILE A 130 8.85 3.99 10.19
C ILE A 130 9.43 3.43 11.49
N ARG A 131 8.95 3.87 12.65
CA ARG A 131 9.43 3.32 13.94
C ARG A 131 9.01 1.87 14.17
N GLN A 132 7.89 1.45 13.59
CA GLN A 132 7.33 0.12 13.80
C GLN A 132 7.97 -0.93 12.88
N VAL A 133 8.24 -0.58 11.62
CA VAL A 133 8.68 -1.55 10.59
C VAL A 133 9.88 -1.09 9.74
N GLY A 134 10.44 0.09 10.00
CA GLY A 134 11.60 0.63 9.30
C GLY A 134 12.92 0.50 10.05
#